data_AF-A0A7G9GFM0-F1
#
_entry.id   AF-A0A7G9GFM0-F1
#
_cell.length_a   1.000
_cell.length_b   1.000
_cell.length_c   1.000
_cell.angle_alpha   90.00
_cell.angle_beta   90.00
_cell.angle_gamma   90.00
#
_symmetry.space_group_name_H-M   'P 1'
#
loop_
_entity.id
_entity.type
_entity.pdbx_description
1 polymer ?
#
loop_
_entity_poly.entity_id
_entity_poly.type
_entity_poly.pdbx_seq_one_letter_code
_entity_poly.pdbx_strand_id
1 'polypeptide(L)'
;MKLTMNANYLNRESKPGIKDPNKINYTVLFMQGTDTVTLYTTEQVFNNLEIVPPMTECKVSLDYNSQYRSLRLMDVQPIKK
;
A
#
# COMPACT_ATOMS: atom_id res chain seq x y z
N MET A 1 10.70 -10.60 -4.62
CA MET A 1 11.18 -9.94 -5.86
C MET A 1 10.68 -8.52 -5.81
N LYS A 2 11.56 -7.52 -5.98
CA LYS A 2 11.15 -6.11 -5.90
C LYS A 2 10.51 -5.66 -7.20
N LEU A 3 9.36 -5.02 -7.11
CA LEU A 3 8.61 -4.43 -8.20
C LEU A 3 8.35 -2.96 -7.90
N THR A 4 8.28 -2.13 -8.94
CA THR A 4 7.91 -0.73 -8.81
C THR A 4 6.76 -0.42 -9.76
N MET A 5 5.75 0.31 -9.28
CA MET A 5 4.66 0.82 -10.12
C MET A 5 4.38 2.29 -9.80
N ASN A 6 3.82 3.01 -10.77
CA ASN A 6 3.24 4.32 -10.51
C ASN A 6 1.73 4.16 -10.35
N ALA A 7 1.19 4.71 -9.28
CA ALA A 7 -0.24 4.66 -8.99
C ALA A 7 -0.65 5.87 -8.15
N ASN A 8 -1.92 6.24 -8.25
CA ASN A 8 -2.49 7.32 -7.47
C ASN A 8 -2.92 6.77 -6.11
N TYR A 9 -2.45 7.41 -5.04
CA TYR A 9 -2.91 7.09 -3.69
C TYR A 9 -4.39 7.46 -3.54
N LEU A 10 -5.21 6.58 -2.98
CA LEU A 10 -6.62 6.86 -2.71
C LEU A 10 -6.90 6.96 -1.21
N ASN A 11 -6.58 5.92 -0.45
CA ASN A 11 -6.90 5.85 0.97
C ASN A 11 -6.02 4.83 1.71
N ARG A 12 -6.02 4.90 3.05
CA ARG A 12 -5.41 3.90 3.94
C ARG A 12 -6.45 3.45 4.98
N GLU A 13 -6.45 2.15 5.30
CA GLU A 13 -7.33 1.57 6.32
C GLU A 13 -6.57 0.60 7.24
N SER A 14 -6.84 0.68 8.55
CA SER A 14 -6.38 -0.29 9.54
C SER A 14 -7.56 -1.06 10.13
N LYS A 15 -7.43 -2.39 10.21
CA LYS A 15 -8.48 -3.29 10.72
C LYS A 15 -7.89 -4.41 11.57
N PRO A 16 -8.55 -4.84 12.67
CA PRO A 16 -8.16 -6.05 13.40
C PRO A 16 -8.18 -7.29 12.51
N GLY A 17 -7.28 -8.23 12.77
CA GLY A 17 -7.17 -9.48 12.05
C GLY A 17 -8.34 -10.41 12.36
N ILE A 18 -8.88 -11.04 11.32
CA ILE A 18 -10.02 -11.97 11.46
C ILE A 18 -9.63 -13.21 12.28
N LYS A 19 -8.41 -13.74 12.07
CA LYS A 19 -7.91 -14.94 12.77
C LYS A 19 -7.29 -14.63 14.14
N ASP A 20 -6.77 -13.42 14.30
CA ASP A 20 -6.09 -12.96 15.52
C ASP A 20 -6.45 -11.47 15.70
N PRO A 21 -7.46 -11.16 16.54
CA PRO A 21 -7.93 -9.79 16.75
C PRO A 21 -6.88 -8.85 17.33
N ASN A 22 -5.83 -9.39 17.96
CA ASN A 22 -4.74 -8.60 18.51
C ASN A 22 -3.77 -8.11 17.44
N LYS A 23 -3.83 -8.67 16.23
CA LYS A 23 -3.03 -8.21 15.09
C LYS A 23 -3.79 -7.19 14.30
N ILE A 24 -3.19 -6.02 14.09
CA ILE A 24 -3.75 -4.99 13.21
C ILE A 24 -3.19 -5.18 11.81
N ASN A 25 -4.09 -5.29 10.82
CA ASN A 25 -3.73 -5.26 9.41
C ASN A 25 -3.81 -3.85 8.89
N TYR A 26 -2.75 -3.42 8.20
CA TYR A 26 -2.66 -2.11 7.56
C TYR A 26 -2.73 -2.30 6.05
N THR A 27 -3.66 -1.61 5.43
CA THR A 27 -3.90 -1.69 3.98
C THR A 27 -3.93 -0.30 3.36
N VAL A 28 -3.49 -0.22 2.11
CA VAL A 28 -3.46 1.02 1.34
C VAL A 28 -4.10 0.76 -0.02
N LEU A 29 -5.00 1.64 -0.43
CA LEU A 29 -5.69 1.60 -1.70
C LEU A 29 -5.02 2.55 -2.69
N PHE A 30 -4.66 2.01 -3.85
CA PHE A 30 -4.16 2.78 -4.98
C PHE A 30 -5.05 2.60 -6.21
N MET A 31 -4.96 3.54 -7.13
CA MET A 31 -5.58 3.48 -8.46
C MET A 31 -4.52 3.53 -9.54
N GLN A 32 -4.57 2.60 -10.49
CA GLN A 32 -3.70 2.56 -11.66
C GLN A 32 -4.56 2.52 -12.91
N GLY A 33 -4.65 3.65 -13.62
CA GLY A 33 -5.60 3.79 -14.73
C GLY A 33 -7.04 3.70 -14.21
N THR A 34 -7.79 2.69 -14.67
CA THR A 34 -9.17 2.42 -14.25
C THR A 34 -9.27 1.40 -13.11
N ASP A 35 -8.19 0.70 -12.80
CA ASP A 35 -8.18 -0.37 -11.81
C ASP A 35 -7.76 0.14 -10.43
N THR A 36 -8.23 -0.55 -9.40
CA THR A 36 -7.82 -0.29 -8.02
C THR A 36 -7.09 -1.50 -7.45
N VAL A 37 -6.11 -1.23 -6.59
CA VAL A 37 -5.33 -2.26 -5.94
C VAL A 37 -5.17 -1.95 -4.45
N THR A 38 -5.57 -2.91 -3.63
CA THR A 38 -5.38 -2.87 -2.18
C THR A 38 -4.13 -3.65 -1.82
N LEU A 39 -3.20 -3.00 -1.10
CA LEU A 39 -1.92 -3.58 -0.72
C LEU A 39 -1.76 -3.60 0.79
N TYR A 40 -1.29 -4.72 1.32
CA TYR A 40 -0.91 -4.84 2.73
C TYR A 40 0.46 -4.21 2.96
N THR A 41 0.61 -3.55 4.10
CA THR A 41 1.83 -2.82 4.44
C THR A 41 2.21 -2.97 5.92
N THR A 42 3.33 -2.41 6.31
CA THR A 42 3.70 -2.25 7.72
C THR A 42 3.04 -1.01 8.33
N GLU A 43 2.89 -0.99 9.65
CA GLU A 43 2.42 0.20 10.38
C GLU A 43 3.25 1.45 10.07
N GLN A 44 4.58 1.30 9.96
CA GLN A 44 5.48 2.41 9.64
C GLN A 44 5.12 3.07 8.30
N VAL A 45 4.97 2.26 7.24
CA VAL A 45 4.62 2.79 5.91
C VAL A 45 3.20 3.36 5.93
N PHE A 46 2.27 2.72 6.64
CA PHE A 46 0.90 3.20 6.80
C PHE A 46 0.81 4.57 7.47
N ASN A 47 1.63 4.82 8.50
CA ASN A 47 1.65 6.09 9.23
C ASN A 47 2.28 7.21 8.39
N ASN A 48 3.30 6.91 7.59
CA ASN A 48 3.92 7.90 6.69
C ASN A 48 2.96 8.44 5.63
N LEU A 49 1.89 7.70 5.31
CA LEU A 49 0.88 8.09 4.32
C LEU A 49 -0.22 8.99 4.87
N GLU A 50 -0.25 9.25 6.18
CA GLU A 50 -1.27 10.11 6.80
C GLU A 50 -1.30 11.52 6.20
N ILE A 51 -0.14 12.03 5.79
CA ILE A 51 0.01 13.37 5.23
C ILE A 51 -0.12 13.43 3.71
N VAL A 52 -0.31 12.29 3.03
CA VAL A 52 -0.39 12.22 1.57
C VAL A 52 -1.84 12.45 1.13
N PRO A 53 -2.15 13.50 0.35
CA PRO A 53 -3.51 13.74 -0.13
C PRO A 53 -3.99 12.65 -1.09
N PRO A 54 -5.29 12.31 -1.11
CA PRO A 54 -5.88 11.46 -2.15
C PRO A 54 -5.60 11.99 -3.56
N MET A 55 -5.55 11.09 -4.53
CA MET A 55 -5.17 11.32 -5.93
C MET A 55 -3.72 11.78 -6.18
N THR A 56 -2.87 11.81 -5.15
CA THR A 56 -1.44 12.07 -5.34
C THR A 56 -0.79 10.92 -6.09
N GLU A 57 -0.16 11.21 -7.23
CA GLU A 57 0.62 10.23 -7.98
C GLU A 57 1.86 9.83 -7.16
N CYS A 58 2.03 8.53 -6.97
CA CYS A 58 3.06 7.97 -6.12
C CYS A 58 3.83 6.88 -6.88
N LYS A 59 5.15 6.84 -6.66
CA LYS A 59 5.96 5.68 -6.99
C LYS A 59 5.89 4.70 -5.84
N VAL A 60 5.39 3.51 -6.13
CA VAL A 60 5.08 2.46 -5.16
C VAL A 60 6.09 1.33 -5.30
N SER A 61 6.73 0.95 -4.20
CA SER A 61 7.67 -0.18 -4.16
C SER A 61 7.00 -1.38 -3.50
N LEU A 62 6.98 -2.51 -4.21
CA LEU A 62 6.35 -3.75 -3.79
C LEU A 62 7.39 -4.85 -3.64
N ASP A 63 7.20 -5.72 -2.66
CA ASP A 63 7.88 -7.01 -2.62
C ASP A 63 6.89 -8.14 -2.96
N TYR A 64 7.22 -8.87 -4.02
CA TYR A 64 6.49 -10.05 -4.45
C TYR A 64 7.08 -11.31 -3.83
N ASN A 65 6.27 -12.00 -3.04
CA ASN A 65 6.58 -13.31 -2.51
C ASN A 65 6.10 -14.38 -3.49
N SER A 66 7.03 -15.06 -4.17
CA SER A 66 6.72 -16.09 -5.17
C SER A 66 6.14 -17.37 -4.57
N GLN A 67 6.47 -17.69 -3.32
CA GLN A 67 5.97 -18.88 -2.63
C GLN A 67 4.48 -18.76 -2.34
N TYR A 68 4.03 -17.59 -1.88
CA TYR A 68 2.63 -17.34 -1.53
C TYR A 68 1.87 -16.53 -2.58
N ARG A 69 2.53 -16.19 -3.70
CA ARG A 69 2.01 -15.35 -4.79
C ARG A 69 1.37 -14.05 -4.29
N SER A 70 2.00 -13.42 -3.30
CA SER A 70 1.47 -12.24 -2.63
C SER A 70 2.36 -11.01 -2.83
N LEU A 71 1.74 -9.83 -2.81
CA LEU A 71 2.42 -8.55 -2.85
C LEU A 71 2.34 -7.88 -1.49
N ARG A 72 3.46 -7.28 -1.07
CA ARG A 72 3.53 -6.42 0.11
C ARG A 72 4.03 -5.05 -0.30
N LEU A 73 3.36 -4.01 0.16
CA LEU A 73 3.81 -2.65 0.02
C LEU A 73 4.99 -2.40 0.96
N MET A 74 6.08 -1.87 0.41
CA MET A 74 7.32 -1.64 1.13
C MET A 74 7.63 -0.15 1.29
N ASP A 75 7.32 0.66 0.29
CA ASP A 75 7.56 2.10 0.31
C ASP A 75 6.63 2.83 -0.66
N VAL A 76 6.35 4.10 -0.37
CA VAL A 76 5.53 4.99 -1.21
C VAL A 76 6.20 6.36 -1.25
N GLN A 77 6.49 6.82 -2.45
CA GLN A 77 7.13 8.11 -2.68
C GLN A 77 6.21 8.98 -3.54
N PRO A 78 5.63 10.07 -2.99
CA PRO A 78 4.88 11.04 -3.78
C PRO A 78 5.76 11.62 -4.89
N ILE A 79 5.25 11.61 -6.12
CA ILE A 79 5.91 12.24 -7.26
C ILE A 79 5.54 13.73 -7.20
N LYS A 80 6.48 14.56 -6.77
CA LYS A 80 6.33 16.02 -6.88
C LYS A 80 6.36 16.38 -8.36
N LYS A 81 5.31 17.04 -8.85
CA LYS A 81 5.34 17.75 -10.13
C LYS A 81 6.13 19.05 -10.01
#